data_AF-A0A5C5CBI5-F1
#
_entry.id   AF-A0A5C5CBI5-F1
#
_cell.length_a   1.000
_cell.length_b   1.000
_cell.length_c   1.000
_cell.angle_alpha   90.00
_cell.angle_beta   90.00
_cell.angle_gamma   90.00
#
_symmetry.space_group_name_H-M   'P 1'
#
loop_
_entity.id
_entity.type
_entity.pdbx_description
1 polymer ?
#
loop_
_entity_poly.entity_id
_entity_poly.type
_entity_poly.pdbx_seq_one_letter_code
_entity_poly.pdbx_strand_id
1 'polypeptide(L)'
;MIEPLRKHRKDGRLYERRAETTAILTQLESLPSDQLAERAKIRAKTDPLYLPSECLLHFIRRSKRDNSDRFFESLFRILLARVESAATLRSEIYRRPNGKIAITTFGTKVRDHVVDRFLARLITDRNGYDERLDYFEVNFSHAIASLRATAKRKAADEEKRSQPLSADDDEEVLIATEN
;
A
#
# COMPACT_ATOMS: atom_id res chain seq x y z
N MET A 1 -10.92 16.07 17.34
CA MET A 1 -12.11 15.23 17.12
C MET A 1 -11.81 14.23 16.01
N ILE A 2 -11.96 12.95 16.32
CA ILE A 2 -11.75 11.85 15.38
C ILE A 2 -13.01 11.71 14.52
N GLU A 3 -12.93 12.09 13.24
CA GLU A 3 -14.08 12.02 12.34
C GLU A 3 -14.46 10.57 12.01
N PRO A 4 -15.77 10.27 11.93
CA PRO A 4 -16.23 8.94 11.53
C PRO A 4 -15.83 8.64 10.07
N LEU A 5 -15.57 7.36 9.79
CA LEU A 5 -15.37 6.88 8.44
C LEU A 5 -16.72 6.93 7.68
N ARG A 6 -16.69 7.08 6.36
CA ARG A 6 -17.90 7.19 5.52
C ARG A 6 -18.17 5.94 4.69
N LYS A 7 -17.21 5.03 4.60
CA LYS A 7 -17.37 3.76 3.91
C LYS A 7 -18.41 2.90 4.62
N HIS A 8 -19.33 2.35 3.84
CA HIS A 8 -20.32 1.40 4.32
C HIS A 8 -19.93 -0.05 4.00
N ARG A 9 -20.31 -0.95 4.88
CA ARG A 9 -20.31 -2.40 4.68
C ARG A 9 -21.51 -2.81 3.82
N LYS A 10 -21.52 -4.06 3.38
CA LYS A 10 -22.64 -4.64 2.62
C LYS A 10 -23.97 -4.65 3.40
N ASP A 11 -23.90 -4.67 4.73
CA ASP A 11 -25.05 -4.63 5.64
C ASP A 11 -25.53 -3.20 5.97
N GLY A 12 -24.95 -2.17 5.31
CA GLY A 12 -25.30 -0.77 5.55
C GLY A 12 -24.69 -0.16 6.81
N ARG A 13 -23.88 -0.89 7.59
CA ARG A 13 -23.16 -0.31 8.73
C ARG A 13 -21.89 0.41 8.27
N LEU A 14 -21.48 1.45 8.99
CA LEU A 14 -20.21 2.12 8.73
C LEU A 14 -19.03 1.22 9.08
N TYR A 15 -17.93 1.41 8.37
CA TYR A 15 -16.63 0.93 8.83
C TYR A 15 -16.22 1.72 10.07
N GLU A 16 -15.56 1.04 11.00
CA GLU A 16 -15.05 1.63 12.22
C GLU A 16 -13.57 1.32 12.35
N ARG A 17 -12.81 2.30 12.85
CA ARG A 17 -11.41 2.08 13.22
C ARG A 17 -11.34 1.05 14.34
N ARG A 18 -10.27 0.26 14.37
CA ARG A 18 -10.04 -0.69 15.46
C ARG A 18 -9.90 0.05 16.78
N ALA A 19 -10.36 -0.56 17.86
CA ALA A 19 -10.33 0.04 19.21
C ALA A 19 -8.93 0.55 19.59
N GLU A 20 -7.89 -0.22 19.29
CA GLU A 20 -6.49 0.17 19.51
C GLU A 20 -6.10 1.43 18.73
N THR A 21 -6.47 1.51 17.45
CA THR A 21 -6.22 2.68 16.60
C THR A 21 -6.95 3.91 17.14
N THR A 22 -8.22 3.75 17.52
CA THR A 22 -9.02 4.83 18.11
C THR A 22 -8.41 5.32 19.43
N ALA A 23 -7.99 4.41 20.32
CA ALA A 23 -7.35 4.76 21.57
C ALA A 23 -6.05 5.55 21.36
N ILE A 24 -5.20 5.12 20.42
CA ILE A 24 -3.98 5.87 20.06
C ILE A 24 -4.36 7.25 19.50
N LEU A 25 -5.29 7.32 18.55
CA LEU A 25 -5.73 8.61 17.98
C LEU A 25 -6.22 9.58 19.06
N THR A 26 -6.98 9.10 20.05
CA THR A 26 -7.44 9.91 21.19
C THR A 26 -6.28 10.44 22.01
N GLN A 27 -5.25 9.63 22.28
CA GLN A 27 -4.03 10.08 22.98
C GLN A 27 -3.24 11.11 22.15
N LEU A 28 -3.28 11.02 20.82
CA LEU A 28 -2.57 11.93 19.94
C LEU A 28 -3.29 13.27 19.74
N GLU A 29 -4.59 13.39 20.02
CA GLU A 29 -5.34 14.63 19.80
C GLU A 29 -4.82 15.81 20.63
N SER A 30 -4.25 15.54 21.81
CA SER A 30 -3.70 16.54 22.71
C SER A 30 -2.21 16.86 22.46
N LEU A 31 -1.56 16.14 21.54
CA LEU A 31 -0.14 16.34 21.26
C LEU A 31 0.09 17.47 20.24
N PRO A 32 1.09 18.33 20.46
CA PRO A 32 1.58 19.25 19.45
C PRO A 32 2.08 18.54 18.19
N SER A 33 1.91 19.19 17.03
CA SER A 33 2.24 18.62 15.71
C SER A 33 3.71 18.22 15.57
N ASP A 34 4.63 18.95 16.20
CA ASP A 34 6.06 18.64 16.26
C ASP A 34 6.34 17.35 17.04
N GLN A 35 5.72 17.18 18.21
CA GLN A 35 5.85 15.94 18.99
C GLN A 35 5.28 14.72 18.26
N LEU A 36 4.16 14.91 17.57
CA LEU A 36 3.58 13.87 16.72
C LEU A 36 4.52 13.51 15.57
N ALA A 37 5.12 14.50 14.91
CA ALA A 37 6.08 14.28 13.84
C ALA A 37 7.34 13.53 14.34
N GLU A 38 7.85 13.85 15.54
CA GLU A 38 8.96 13.09 16.14
C GLU A 38 8.55 11.65 16.44
N ARG A 39 7.38 11.44 17.07
CA ARG A 39 6.86 10.10 17.37
C ARG A 39 6.62 9.27 16.11
N ALA A 40 6.21 9.89 15.01
CA ALA A 40 6.03 9.24 13.72
C ALA A 40 7.34 8.66 13.14
N LYS A 41 8.50 9.24 13.47
CA LYS A 41 9.82 8.76 13.00
C LYS A 41 10.20 7.40 13.60
N ILE A 42 9.58 6.99 14.70
CA ILE A 42 9.81 5.68 15.32
C ILE A 42 9.44 4.57 14.34
N ARG A 43 10.42 3.70 14.06
CA ARG A 43 10.29 2.61 13.07
C ARG A 43 10.03 1.25 13.71
N ALA A 44 10.48 1.05 14.95
CA ALA A 44 10.36 -0.23 15.64
C ALA A 44 8.92 -0.43 16.10
N LYS A 45 8.24 -1.46 15.57
CA LYS A 45 6.84 -1.77 15.94
C LYS A 45 6.68 -2.23 17.40
N THR A 46 7.76 -2.69 18.01
CA THR A 46 7.81 -3.11 19.42
C THR A 46 7.95 -1.94 20.37
N ASP A 47 8.26 -0.75 19.86
CA ASP A 47 8.35 0.47 20.66
C ASP A 47 6.92 0.89 21.10
N PRO A 48 6.66 1.12 22.40
CA PRO A 48 5.34 1.56 22.88
C PRO A 48 4.87 2.89 22.26
N LEU A 49 5.81 3.73 21.82
CA LEU A 49 5.52 5.00 21.17
C LEU A 49 5.37 4.87 19.65
N TYR A 50 5.54 3.69 19.07
CA TYR A 50 5.32 3.47 17.64
C TYR A 50 3.90 3.86 17.22
N LEU A 51 3.80 4.72 16.21
CA LEU A 51 2.51 5.06 15.61
C LEU A 51 2.17 4.07 14.50
N PRO A 52 0.99 3.43 14.52
CA PRO A 52 0.49 2.66 13.38
C PRO A 52 0.28 3.53 12.13
N SER A 53 0.39 2.93 10.94
CA SER A 53 0.18 3.66 9.67
C SER A 53 -1.25 4.16 9.52
N GLU A 54 -2.22 3.49 10.14
CA GLU A 54 -3.62 3.92 10.27
C GLU A 54 -3.71 5.31 10.91
N CYS A 55 -2.92 5.56 11.97
CA CYS A 55 -2.88 6.84 12.66
C CYS A 55 -2.24 7.93 11.79
N LEU A 56 -1.12 7.61 11.12
CA LEU A 56 -0.47 8.55 10.21
C LEU A 56 -1.41 8.97 9.08
N LEU A 57 -2.13 8.01 8.50
CA LEU A 57 -3.09 8.27 7.44
C LEU A 57 -4.22 9.19 7.92
N HIS A 58 -4.77 8.95 9.12
CA HIS A 58 -5.77 9.84 9.71
C HIS A 58 -5.31 11.30 9.76
N PHE A 59 -4.11 11.55 10.29
CA PHE A 59 -3.57 12.92 10.39
C PHE A 59 -3.27 13.55 9.03
N ILE A 60 -2.80 12.77 8.06
CA ILE A 60 -2.58 13.24 6.68
C ILE A 60 -3.89 13.64 6.00
N ARG A 61 -4.97 12.86 6.19
CA ARG A 61 -6.30 13.20 5.65
C ARG A 61 -6.89 14.42 6.35
N ARG A 62 -6.67 14.55 7.67
CA ARG A 62 -7.11 15.70 8.46
C ARG A 62 -6.38 17.00 8.09
N SER A 63 -5.07 16.94 7.85
CA SER A 63 -4.25 18.13 7.58
C SER A 63 -4.62 18.88 6.30
N LYS A 64 -5.44 18.27 5.42
CA LYS A 64 -6.12 18.96 4.31
C LYS A 64 -6.87 20.22 4.77
N ARG A 65 -7.43 20.21 5.98
CA ARG A 65 -8.23 21.32 6.52
C ARG A 65 -7.39 22.41 7.20
N ASP A 66 -6.21 22.05 7.69
CA ASP A 66 -5.43 22.90 8.61
C ASP A 66 -4.28 23.64 7.90
N ASN A 67 -4.16 23.51 6.57
CA ASN A 67 -3.16 24.15 5.69
C ASN A 67 -1.69 24.06 6.17
N SER A 68 -1.36 23.05 6.98
CA SER A 68 -0.03 22.85 7.55
C SER A 68 0.83 21.99 6.63
N ASP A 69 1.39 22.62 5.59
CA ASP A 69 2.15 21.91 4.55
C ASP A 69 3.38 21.16 5.11
N ARG A 70 4.10 21.73 6.08
CA ARG A 70 5.30 21.09 6.67
C ARG A 70 4.95 19.84 7.49
N PHE A 71 3.85 19.89 8.24
CA PHE A 71 3.39 18.76 9.04
C PHE A 71 2.89 17.64 8.14
N PHE A 72 2.06 17.99 7.15
CA PHE A 72 1.63 17.06 6.10
C PHE A 72 2.83 16.41 5.41
N GLU A 73 3.81 17.19 4.96
CA GLU A 73 4.97 16.69 4.23
C GLU A 73 5.79 15.72 5.07
N SER A 74 6.02 16.03 6.35
CA SER A 74 6.74 15.16 7.29
C SER A 74 6.03 13.81 7.43
N LEU A 75 4.73 13.81 7.74
CA LEU A 75 3.96 12.58 7.90
C LEU A 75 3.84 11.80 6.59
N PHE A 76 3.64 12.50 5.47
CA PHE A 76 3.51 11.89 4.15
C PHE A 76 4.79 11.14 3.77
N ARG A 77 5.97 11.75 3.94
CA ARG A 77 7.26 11.09 3.67
C ARG A 77 7.45 9.83 4.52
N ILE A 78 7.07 9.88 5.80
CA ILE A 78 7.13 8.74 6.71
C ILE A 78 6.16 7.64 6.27
N LEU A 79 4.91 7.99 5.95
CA LEU A 79 3.90 7.03 5.51
C LEU A 79 4.31 6.38 4.19
N LEU A 80 4.80 7.16 3.23
CA LEU A 80 5.26 6.65 1.93
C LEU A 80 6.41 5.65 2.10
N ALA A 81 7.42 5.96 2.92
CA ALA A 81 8.50 5.03 3.22
C ALA A 81 8.00 3.71 3.84
N ARG A 82 6.95 3.77 4.66
CA ARG A 82 6.30 2.57 5.23
C ARG A 82 5.52 1.78 4.19
N VAL A 83 4.86 2.47 3.26
CA VAL A 83 4.18 1.84 2.11
C VAL A 83 5.18 1.12 1.23
N GLU A 84 6.28 1.78 0.84
CA GLU A 84 7.36 1.18 0.04
C GLU A 84 7.95 -0.06 0.74
N SER A 85 8.23 0.04 2.03
CA SER A 85 8.74 -1.07 2.83
C SER A 85 7.75 -2.23 2.89
N ALA A 86 6.45 -1.96 3.07
CA ALA A 86 5.41 -2.99 3.13
C ALA A 86 5.07 -3.60 1.75
N ALA A 87 5.24 -2.83 0.68
CA ALA A 87 5.06 -3.25 -0.71
C ALA A 87 6.20 -4.15 -1.19
N THR A 88 7.42 -3.94 -0.67
CA THR A 88 8.61 -4.69 -1.05
C THR A 88 8.48 -6.17 -0.69
N LEU A 89 8.64 -7.03 -1.68
CA LEU A 89 8.65 -8.49 -1.52
C LEU A 89 10.04 -8.96 -1.10
N ARG A 90 10.19 -9.47 0.13
CA ARG A 90 11.49 -9.96 0.62
C ARG A 90 12.06 -11.11 -0.21
N SER A 91 11.20 -11.95 -0.81
CA SER A 91 11.60 -13.04 -1.71
C SER A 91 12.26 -12.56 -3.00
N GLU A 92 11.97 -11.32 -3.40
CA GLU A 92 12.47 -10.71 -4.63
C GLU A 92 13.74 -9.89 -4.42
N ILE A 93 14.29 -9.90 -3.20
CA ILE A 93 15.53 -9.21 -2.85
C ILE A 93 16.68 -10.21 -2.96
N TYR A 94 17.73 -9.86 -3.71
CA TYR A 94 18.92 -10.69 -3.87
C TYR A 94 20.20 -9.86 -3.78
N ARG A 95 21.32 -10.52 -3.51
CA ARG A 95 22.65 -9.91 -3.46
C ARG A 95 23.35 -10.12 -4.79
N ARG A 96 23.83 -9.04 -5.39
CA ARG A 96 24.66 -9.08 -6.60
C ARG A 96 26.10 -9.49 -6.28
N PRO A 97 26.89 -9.95 -7.27
CA PRO A 97 28.30 -10.30 -7.08
C PRO A 97 29.15 -9.18 -6.47
N ASN A 98 28.82 -7.91 -6.75
CA ASN A 98 29.48 -6.73 -6.17
C ASN A 98 29.03 -6.40 -4.72
N GLY A 99 28.34 -7.31 -4.04
CA GLY A 99 27.83 -7.14 -2.69
C GLY A 99 26.60 -6.23 -2.56
N LYS A 100 26.16 -5.54 -3.62
CA LYS A 100 25.00 -4.64 -3.57
C LYS A 100 23.69 -5.44 -3.57
N ILE A 101 22.72 -4.99 -2.79
CA ILE A 101 21.35 -5.52 -2.81
C ILE A 101 20.64 -5.04 -4.09
N ALA A 102 19.87 -5.92 -4.71
CA ALA A 102 19.01 -5.63 -5.86
C ALA A 102 17.63 -6.27 -5.66
N ILE A 103 16.65 -5.79 -6.43
CA ILE A 103 15.28 -6.31 -6.45
C ILE A 103 15.02 -6.82 -7.87
N THR A 104 14.34 -7.96 -8.03
CA THR A 104 13.98 -8.48 -9.35
C THR A 104 13.05 -7.50 -10.10
N THR A 105 12.96 -7.64 -11.42
CA THR A 105 12.02 -6.86 -12.24
C THR A 105 10.58 -7.09 -11.78
N PHE A 106 10.22 -8.35 -11.50
CA PHE A 106 8.90 -8.71 -10.95
C PHE A 106 8.64 -8.00 -9.60
N GLY A 107 9.60 -8.07 -8.67
CA GLY A 107 9.49 -7.40 -7.37
C GLY A 107 9.36 -5.88 -7.48
N THR A 108 10.06 -5.27 -8.43
CA THR A 108 9.97 -3.83 -8.73
C THR A 108 8.59 -3.46 -9.26
N LYS A 109 8.08 -4.20 -10.27
CA LYS A 109 6.72 -4.00 -10.81
C LYS A 109 5.65 -4.10 -9.74
N VAL A 110 5.75 -5.10 -8.86
CA VAL A 110 4.80 -5.28 -7.75
C VAL A 110 4.86 -4.11 -6.77
N ARG A 111 6.05 -3.69 -6.36
CA ARG A 111 6.25 -2.57 -5.44
C ARG A 111 5.67 -1.29 -6.02
N ASP A 112 6.04 -0.96 -7.25
CA ASP A 112 5.64 0.29 -7.91
C ASP A 112 4.12 0.33 -8.10
N HIS A 113 3.49 -0.77 -8.51
CA HIS A 113 2.03 -0.86 -8.57
C HIS A 113 1.34 -0.57 -7.23
N VAL A 114 1.85 -1.11 -6.13
CA VAL A 114 1.26 -0.87 -4.80
C VAL A 114 1.40 0.60 -4.41
N VAL A 115 2.59 1.18 -4.60
CA VAL A 115 2.88 2.58 -4.28
C VAL A 115 2.00 3.50 -5.13
N ASP A 116 1.95 3.31 -6.45
CA ASP A 116 1.16 4.12 -7.38
C ASP A 116 -0.34 4.06 -7.05
N ARG A 117 -0.87 2.85 -6.76
CA ARG A 117 -2.28 2.70 -6.41
C ARG A 117 -2.63 3.35 -5.07
N PHE A 118 -1.70 3.35 -4.12
CA PHE A 118 -1.88 4.05 -2.86
C PHE A 118 -1.83 5.57 -3.06
N LEU A 119 -0.81 6.08 -3.77
CA LEU A 119 -0.66 7.51 -4.06
C LEU A 119 -1.85 8.07 -4.85
N ALA A 120 -2.34 7.35 -5.86
CA ALA A 120 -3.52 7.76 -6.63
C ALA A 120 -4.76 7.95 -5.74
N ARG A 121 -4.97 7.06 -4.75
CA ARG A 121 -6.06 7.20 -3.77
C ARG A 121 -5.83 8.42 -2.87
N LEU A 122 -4.61 8.66 -2.43
CA LEU A 122 -4.29 9.81 -1.59
C LEU A 122 -4.48 11.14 -2.33
N ILE A 123 -4.09 11.21 -3.61
CA ILE A 123 -4.32 12.37 -4.47
C ILE A 123 -5.83 12.60 -4.66
N THR A 124 -6.58 11.52 -4.94
CA THR A 124 -8.04 11.58 -5.06
C THR A 124 -8.66 12.12 -3.77
N ASP A 125 -8.27 11.57 -2.61
CA ASP A 125 -8.74 11.99 -1.29
C ASP A 125 -8.46 13.48 -0.99
N ARG A 126 -7.27 13.94 -1.41
CA ARG A 126 -6.87 15.34 -1.28
C ARG A 126 -7.74 16.27 -2.14
N ASN A 127 -8.23 15.82 -3.28
CA ASN A 127 -9.17 16.58 -4.12
C ASN A 127 -10.64 16.44 -3.67
N GLY A 128 -11.00 15.35 -2.98
CA GLY A 128 -12.33 15.09 -2.46
C GLY A 128 -12.35 13.74 -1.74
N TYR A 129 -13.24 13.53 -0.78
CA TYR A 129 -13.18 12.34 0.08
C TYR A 129 -13.19 11.01 -0.71
N ASP A 130 -12.15 10.18 -0.60
CA ASP A 130 -12.10 8.83 -1.18
C ASP A 130 -12.36 7.79 -0.07
N GLU A 131 -13.59 7.27 -0.01
CA GLU A 131 -14.00 6.24 0.96
C GLU A 131 -13.18 4.94 0.89
N ARG A 132 -12.41 4.71 -0.19
CA ARG A 132 -11.52 3.55 -0.28
C ARG A 132 -10.33 3.65 0.66
N LEU A 133 -9.98 4.86 1.13
CA LEU A 133 -8.95 5.05 2.16
C LEU A 133 -9.46 4.73 3.57
N ASP A 134 -10.76 4.69 3.80
CA ASP A 134 -11.33 4.37 5.10
C ASP A 134 -10.89 2.98 5.55
N TYR A 135 -10.85 2.03 4.62
CA TYR A 135 -10.36 0.68 4.93
C TYR A 135 -8.87 0.66 5.32
N PHE A 136 -8.06 1.59 4.82
CA PHE A 136 -6.67 1.73 5.25
C PHE A 136 -6.56 2.30 6.67
N GLU A 137 -7.52 3.11 7.12
CA GLU A 137 -7.60 3.53 8.52
C GLU A 137 -8.14 2.43 9.45
N VAL A 138 -8.84 1.43 8.90
CA VAL A 138 -9.28 0.26 9.67
C VAL A 138 -8.19 -0.81 9.79
N ASN A 139 -7.52 -1.14 8.68
CA ASN A 139 -6.46 -2.14 8.65
C ASN A 139 -5.51 -1.88 7.47
N PHE A 140 -4.51 -1.04 7.71
CA PHE A 140 -3.53 -0.62 6.73
C PHE A 140 -2.72 -1.81 6.20
N SER A 141 -2.28 -2.68 7.11
CA SER A 141 -1.46 -3.84 6.78
C SER A 141 -2.18 -4.78 5.81
N HIS A 142 -3.47 -5.05 6.06
CA HIS A 142 -4.28 -5.88 5.16
C HIS A 142 -4.59 -5.17 3.83
N ALA A 143 -4.84 -3.86 3.85
CA ALA A 143 -5.06 -3.09 2.63
C ALA A 143 -3.83 -3.14 1.69
N ILE A 144 -2.62 -2.98 2.23
CA ILE A 144 -1.37 -3.13 1.45
C ILE A 144 -1.18 -4.58 0.98
N ALA A 145 -1.43 -5.57 1.84
CA ALA A 145 -1.34 -6.98 1.44
C ALA A 145 -2.30 -7.31 0.28
N SER A 146 -3.51 -6.74 0.29
CA SER A 146 -4.50 -6.87 -0.78
C SER A 146 -4.03 -6.23 -2.08
N LEU A 147 -3.48 -5.00 -2.03
CA LEU A 147 -2.87 -4.36 -3.20
C LEU A 147 -1.73 -5.20 -3.78
N ARG A 148 -0.89 -5.77 -2.92
CA ARG A 148 0.23 -6.60 -3.31
C ARG A 148 -0.22 -7.91 -3.98
N ALA A 149 -1.29 -8.53 -3.48
CA ALA A 149 -1.87 -9.72 -4.10
C ALA A 149 -2.38 -9.41 -5.52
N THR A 150 -3.07 -8.29 -5.70
CA THR A 150 -3.52 -7.81 -7.03
C THR A 150 -2.33 -7.52 -7.95
N ALA A 151 -1.31 -6.82 -7.44
CA ALA A 151 -0.11 -6.48 -8.20
C ALA A 151 0.64 -7.72 -8.69
N LYS A 152 0.79 -8.74 -7.82
CA LYS A 152 1.41 -10.02 -8.20
C LYS A 152 0.68 -10.72 -9.34
N ARG A 153 -0.65 -10.79 -9.27
CA ARG A 153 -1.46 -11.40 -10.35
C ARG A 153 -1.25 -10.65 -11.66
N LYS A 154 -1.37 -9.32 -11.62
CA LYS A 154 -1.19 -8.49 -12.81
C LYS A 154 0.21 -8.64 -13.42
N ALA A 155 1.27 -8.64 -12.60
CA ALA A 155 2.64 -8.81 -13.08
C ALA A 155 2.87 -10.20 -13.69
N ALA A 156 2.30 -11.26 -13.08
CA ALA A 156 2.39 -12.62 -13.62
C ALA A 156 1.62 -12.78 -14.94
N ASP A 157 0.45 -12.16 -15.06
CA ASP A 157 -0.36 -12.20 -16.29
C ASP A 157 0.35 -11.44 -17.44
N GLU A 158 1.02 -10.33 -17.13
CA GLU A 158 1.87 -9.61 -18.08
C GLU A 158 3.07 -10.43 -18.54
N GLU A 159 3.78 -11.10 -17.62
CA GLU A 159 4.91 -11.98 -17.98
C GLU A 159 4.48 -13.13 -18.88
N LYS A 160 3.35 -13.78 -18.59
CA LYS A 160 2.78 -14.84 -19.45
C LYS A 160 2.45 -14.33 -20.85
N ARG A 161 1.92 -13.11 -20.97
CA ARG A 161 1.58 -12.50 -22.27
C ARG A 161 2.83 -12.10 -23.08
N SER A 162 3.95 -11.82 -22.40
CA SER A 162 5.21 -11.47 -23.04
C SER A 162 6.08 -12.67 -23.40
N GLN A 163 5.70 -13.89 -23.03
CA GLN A 163 6.37 -15.10 -23.49
C GLN A 163 5.96 -15.40 -24.94
N PRO A 164 6.92 -15.69 -25.84
CA PRO A 164 6.61 -16.09 -27.21
C PRO A 164 5.76 -17.38 -27.19
N LEU A 165 4.73 -17.44 -28.05
CA LEU A 165 4.03 -18.70 -28.33
C LEU A 165 5.07 -19.69 -28.86
N SER A 166 5.29 -20.80 -28.16
CA SER A 166 5.97 -21.95 -28.75
C SER A 166 5.11 -22.44 -29.91
N ALA A 167 5.66 -22.44 -31.11
CA ALA A 167 5.09 -23.12 -32.26
C ALA A 167 5.35 -24.62 -32.06
N ASP A 168 4.47 -25.28 -31.32
CA ASP A 168 4.36 -26.74 -31.29
C ASP A 168 2.88 -27.04 -31.49
N ASP A 169 2.42 -26.89 -32.74
CA ASP A 169 1.14 -27.40 -33.26
C ASP A 169 1.27 -27.59 -34.78
N ASP A 170 2.42 -28.11 -35.24
CA ASP A 170 2.54 -28.74 -36.56
C ASP A 170 2.60 -30.26 -36.34
N GLU A 171 1.50 -30.85 -35.86
CA GLU A 171 1.26 -32.29 -36.03
C GLU A 171 1.14 -32.55 -37.53
N GLU A 172 2.14 -33.26 -38.09
CA GLU A 172 2.13 -33.77 -39.46
C GLU A 172 0.81 -34.48 -39.76
N VAL A 173 -0.03 -33.87 -40.60
CA VAL A 173 -1.12 -34.57 -41.26
C VAL A 173 -0.49 -35.51 -42.29
N LEU A 174 -0.18 -36.74 -41.87
CA LEU A 174 0.15 -37.85 -42.76
C LEU A 174 -1.09 -38.18 -43.59
N ILE A 175 -1.15 -37.62 -44.80
CA ILE A 175 -2.16 -37.99 -45.80
C ILE A 175 -1.74 -39.35 -46.36
N ALA A 176 -2.32 -40.43 -45.83
CA ALA A 176 -2.31 -41.71 -46.51
C ALA A 176 -3.29 -41.65 -47.67
N THR A 177 -2.78 -41.61 -48.90
CA THR A 177 -3.55 -41.94 -50.10
C THR A 177 -3.00 -43.23 -50.69
N GLU A 178 -3.70 -44.33 -50.42
CA GLU A 178 -3.68 -45.55 -51.22
C GLU A 178 -4.39 -45.29 -52.56
N ASN A 179 -3.66 -45.43 -53.68
CA ASN A 179 -4.03 -46.26 -54.85
C ASN A 179 -2.96 -46.16 -55.95
#